data_AF-X5UUW3-F1
#
_entry.id   AF-X5UUW3-F1
#
_cell.length_a   1.000
_cell.length_b   1.000
_cell.length_c   1.000
_cell.angle_alpha   90.00
_cell.angle_beta   90.00
_cell.angle_gamma   90.00
#
_symmetry.space_group_name_H-M   'P 1'
#
loop_
_entity.id
_entity.type
_entity.pdbx_description
1 polymer ?
#
loop_
_entity_poly.entity_id
_entity_poly.type
_entity_poly.pdbx_seq_one_letter_code
_entity_poly.pdbx_strand_id
1 'polypeptide(L)' 'MADQSIAELRQKIAQARDVIAHLMQKAAFDGAEAHRVLDYFGSDAFEQNFLPWPRLGDEGLRPEELNAANDD' A
#
# COMPACT_ATOMS: atom_id res chain seq x y z
N MET A 1 0.97 -20.66 -23.50
CA MET A 1 -0.19 -20.87 -22.59
C MET A 1 0.07 -20.23 -21.22
N ALA A 2 1.10 -20.64 -20.47
CA ALA A 2 1.42 -20.02 -19.18
C ALA A 2 1.80 -18.53 -19.29
N ASP A 3 2.62 -18.14 -20.27
CA ASP A 3 3.02 -16.74 -20.45
C ASP A 3 1.85 -15.82 -20.79
N GLN A 4 0.89 -16.32 -21.58
CA GLN A 4 -0.35 -15.59 -21.87
C GLN A 4 -1.19 -15.41 -20.60
N SER A 5 -1.32 -16.44 -19.77
CA SER A 5 -2.05 -16.31 -18.50
C SER A 5 -1.39 -15.31 -17.54
N ILE A 6 -0.06 -15.25 -17.51
CA ILE A 6 0.67 -14.27 -16.67
C ILE A 6 0.42 -12.85 -17.19
N ALA A 7 0.43 -12.64 -18.52
CA ALA A 7 0.14 -11.35 -19.12
C ALA A 7 -1.28 -10.87 -18.80
N GLU A 8 -2.28 -11.75 -18.91
CA GLU A 8 -3.68 -11.46 -18.57
C GLU A 8 -3.85 -11.13 -17.08
N LEU A 9 -3.17 -11.85 -16.19
CA LEU A 9 -3.18 -11.56 -14.75
C LEU A 9 -2.56 -10.19 -14.44
N ARG A 10 -1.45 -9.83 -15.09
CA ARG A 10 -0.82 -8.51 -14.94
C ARG A 10 -1.76 -7.38 -15.41
N GLN A 11 -2.44 -7.57 -16.55
CA GLN A 11 -3.44 -6.62 -17.02
C GLN A 11 -4.59 -6.48 -16.04
N LYS A 12 -5.03 -7.58 -15.42
CA LYS A 12 -6.10 -7.55 -14.43
C LYS A 12 -5.71 -6.80 -13.16
N ILE A 13 -4.47 -6.95 -12.70
CA ILE A 13 -3.92 -6.22 -11.56
C ILE A 13 -3.82 -4.72 -11.86
N ALA A 14 -3.34 -4.35 -13.05
CA ALA A 14 -3.30 -2.96 -13.50
C ALA A 14 -4.71 -2.34 -13.54
N GLN A 15 -5.69 -3.08 -14.07
CA GLN A 15 -7.09 -2.66 -14.04
C GLN A 15 -7.61 -2.46 -12.60
N ALA A 16 -7.24 -3.32 -11.66
CA ALA A 16 -7.65 -3.18 -10.27
C ALA A 16 -7.09 -1.88 -9.65
N ARG A 17 -5.82 -1.57 -9.90
CA ARG A 17 -5.19 -0.30 -9.49
C ARG A 17 -5.95 0.91 -10.05
N ASP A 18 -6.31 0.90 -11.33
CA ASP A 18 -7.04 2.01 -11.96
C ASP A 18 -8.44 2.19 -11.38
N VAL A 19 -9.16 1.10 -11.11
CA VAL A 19 -10.48 1.14 -10.45
C VAL A 19 -10.37 1.72 -9.04
N ILE A 20 -9.36 1.31 -8.28
CA ILE A 20 -9.12 1.84 -6.93
C ILE A 20 -8.84 3.34 -6.98
N ALA A 21 -7.96 3.79 -7.86
CA ALA A 21 -7.66 5.21 -8.04
C ALA A 21 -8.91 6.03 -8.39
N HIS A 22 -9.75 5.50 -9.30
CA HIS A 22 -11.01 6.14 -9.66
C HIS A 22 -11.97 6.26 -8.46
N LEU A 23 -12.11 5.20 -7.67
CA LEU A 23 -12.98 5.20 -6.49
C LEU A 23 -12.48 6.17 -5.40
N MET A 24 -11.16 6.24 -5.19
CA MET A 24 -10.53 7.18 -4.27
C MET A 24 -10.78 8.64 -4.68
N GLN A 25 -10.57 8.95 -5.97
CA GLN A 25 -10.87 10.27 -6.52
C GLN A 25 -12.35 10.63 -6.34
N LYS A 26 -13.26 9.68 -6.63
CA LYS A 26 -14.71 9.87 -6.48
C LYS A 26 -15.13 10.10 -5.03
N ALA A 27 -14.45 9.46 -4.08
CA ALA A 27 -14.70 9.61 -2.65
C ALA A 27 -13.99 10.82 -2.01
N ALA A 28 -13.17 11.56 -2.76
CA ALA A 28 -12.26 12.57 -2.24
C ALA A 28 -11.38 12.04 -1.09
N PHE A 29 -10.97 10.78 -1.18
CA PHE A 29 -10.15 10.09 -0.19
C PHE A 29 -8.71 10.00 -0.68
N ASP A 30 -7.79 10.70 -0.01
CA ASP A 30 -6.37 10.83 -0.38
C ASP A 30 -5.44 10.59 0.83
N GLY A 31 -5.82 9.64 1.69
CA GLY A 31 -5.03 9.28 2.87
C GLY A 31 -3.77 8.50 2.55
N ALA A 32 -2.86 8.35 3.51
CA ALA A 32 -1.64 7.55 3.34
C ALA A 32 -1.95 6.08 2.97
N GLU A 33 -3.08 5.55 3.45
CA GLU A 33 -3.59 4.23 3.09
C GLU A 33 -3.93 4.15 1.60
N ALA A 34 -4.46 5.23 1.02
CA ALA A 34 -4.81 5.28 -0.39
C ALA A 34 -3.56 5.11 -1.26
N HIS A 35 -2.50 5.86 -0.94
CA HIS A 35 -1.22 5.75 -1.61
C HIS A 35 -0.60 4.36 -1.42
N ARG A 36 -0.62 3.80 -0.20
CA ARG A 36 -0.11 2.44 0.07
C ARG A 36 -0.80 1.36 -0.78
N VAL A 37 -2.12 1.47 -0.99
CA VAL A 37 -2.83 0.55 -1.90
C VAL A 37 -2.36 0.71 -3.34
N LEU A 38 -2.29 1.95 -3.85
CA LEU A 38 -1.89 2.22 -5.23
C LEU A 38 -0.45 1.78 -5.53
N ASP A 39 0.43 1.92 -4.54
CA ASP A 39 1.82 1.48 -4.62
C ASP A 39 1.91 -0.05 -4.62
N TYR A 40 1.18 -0.74 -3.72
CA TYR A 40 1.19 -2.19 -3.65
C TYR A 40 0.71 -2.84 -4.97
N PHE A 41 -0.45 -2.43 -5.48
CA PHE A 41 -0.99 -2.96 -6.75
C PHE A 41 -0.21 -2.48 -7.99
N GLY A 42 0.64 -1.45 -7.85
CA GLY A 42 1.57 -1.02 -8.90
C GLY A 42 2.90 -1.78 -8.89
N SER A 43 3.15 -2.60 -7.87
CA SER A 43 4.39 -3.35 -7.70
C SER A 43 4.25 -4.82 -8.11
N ASP A 44 5.40 -5.49 -8.32
CA ASP A 44 5.45 -6.94 -8.50
C ASP A 44 5.45 -7.72 -7.16
N ALA A 45 5.37 -7.03 -6.02
CA ALA A 45 5.36 -7.66 -4.71
C ALA A 45 4.03 -8.39 -4.44
N PHE A 46 4.11 -9.52 -3.73
CA PHE A 46 2.93 -10.25 -3.29
C PHE A 46 2.99 -10.51 -1.78
N GLU A 47 1.97 -10.04 -1.09
CA GLU A 47 1.71 -10.26 0.33
C GLU A 47 0.28 -10.79 0.49
N GLN A 48 0.15 -12.06 0.91
CA GLN A 48 -1.14 -12.75 1.02
C GLN A 48 -2.14 -12.01 1.92
N ASN A 49 -1.63 -11.37 2.98
CA ASN A 49 -2.44 -10.67 3.98
C ASN A 49 -2.22 -9.15 3.91
N PHE A 50 -1.96 -8.62 2.71
CA PHE A 50 -1.72 -7.20 2.52
C PHE A 50 -2.84 -6.36 3.14
N LEU A 51 -2.45 -5.45 4.02
CA LEU A 51 -3.29 -4.38 4.54
C LEU A 51 -2.55 -3.07 4.30
N PRO A 52 -3.23 -2.01 3.81
CA PRO A 52 -2.59 -0.72 3.55
C PRO A 52 -2.40 0.12 4.83
N TRP A 53 -2.50 -0.54 5.99
CA TRP A 53 -2.32 0.09 7.28
C TRP A 53 -0.83 0.29 7.57
N PRO A 54 -0.48 1.29 8.38
CA PRO A 54 0.88 1.46 8.83
C PRO A 54 1.36 0.18 9.52
N ARG A 55 2.56 -0.27 9.15
CA ARG A 55 3.23 -1.32 9.92
C ARG A 55 3.66 -0.67 11.24
N LEU A 56 3.59 -1.41 12.34
CA LEU A 56 3.93 -0.93 13.70
C LEU A 56 5.33 -0.27 13.84
N GLY A 57 6.22 -0.39 12.83
CA GLY A 57 7.51 0.29 12.80
C GLY A 57 7.58 1.56 11.93
N ASP A 58 6.53 1.89 11.18
CA ASP A 58 6.47 3.05 10.27
C ASP A 58 5.70 4.25 10.90
N GLU A 59 4.97 4.03 11.99
CA GLU A 59 4.26 5.09 12.72
C GLU A 59 4.91 5.39 14.07
N GLY A 60 5.75 6.42 14.07
CA GLY A 60 6.17 7.14 15.28
C GLY A 60 7.15 6.39 16.16
N LEU A 61 8.18 7.10 16.62
CA LEU A 61 9.00 6.64 17.73
C LEU A 61 8.08 6.26 18.89
N ARG A 62 8.24 5.05 19.43
CA ARG A 62 7.50 4.64 20.61
C ARG A 62 7.80 5.64 21.73
N PRO A 63 6.90 5.86 22.71
CA PRO A 63 7.18 6.77 23.83
C PRO A 63 8.53 6.48 24.53
N GLU A 64 8.95 5.22 24.53
CA GLU A 64 10.25 4.74 25.02
C GLU A 64 11.45 5.38 24.30
N GLU A 65 11.31 5.67 23.01
CA GLU A 65 12.34 6.26 22.15
C GLU A 65 12.31 7.80 22.18
N LEU A 66 11.20 8.41 22.63
CA LEU A 66 11.09 9.85 22.88
C LEU A 66 11.76 10.27 24.20
N ASN A 67 11.79 9.40 25.21
CA ASN A 67 12.43 9.67 26.50
C ASN A 67 13.97 9.61 26.46
N ALA A 68 14.56 8.88 25.50
CA ALA A 68 16.02 8.74 25.38
C ALA A 68 16.74 10.03 24.99
N ALA A 69 16.02 11.05 24.51
CA ALA A 69 16.57 12.34 24.12
C ALA A 69 16.56 13.41 25.23
N ASN A 70 16.10 13.06 26.44
CA ASN A 70 15.86 14.01 27.53
C ASN A 70 16.73 13.76 28.79
N ASP A 71 17.68 12.82 28.72
CA ASP A 71 18.57 12.41 29.82
C ASP A 71 19.98 13.06 29.77
N ASP A 72 20.22 14.03 28.88
CA ASP A 72 21.46 14.83 28.79
C ASP A 72 21.30 16.23 29.40
#